data_AF-K1Z1P3-F1
#
_entry.id   AF-K1Z1P3-F1
#
_cell.length_a   1.000
_cell.length_b   1.000
_cell.length_c   1.000
_cell.angle_alpha   90.00
_cell.angle_beta   90.00
_cell.angle_gamma   90.00
#
_symmetry.space_group_name_H-M   'P 1'
#
loop_
_entity.id
_entity.type
_entity.pdbx_description
1 polymer ?
#
loop_
_entity_poly.entity_id
_entity_poly.type
_entity_poly.pdbx_seq_one_letter_code
_entity_poly.pdbx_strand_id
1 'polypeptide(L)'
;EYSTALFEHQNELADAALYDTLANETGVEATAFTTCRADPAIATQIETDAAEALRIDVKTQPNLVLWHNAGAMELIDGYVNMSYVESALADELNSND
;
A
#
# COMPACT_ATOMS: atom_id res chain seq x y z
N GLU A 1 -3.05 3.20 -10.68
CA GLU A 1 -3.90 2.47 -11.64
C GLU A 1 -3.73 0.96 -11.53
N TYR A 2 -2.54 0.39 -11.79
CA TYR A 2 -2.31 -1.06 -11.65
C TYR A 2 -2.68 -1.64 -10.27
N SER A 3 -2.26 -1.02 -9.16
CA SER A 3 -2.65 -1.46 -7.80
C SER A 3 -4.15 -1.37 -7.54
N THR A 4 -4.83 -0.38 -8.11
CA THR A 4 -6.29 -0.22 -8.02
C THR A 4 -6.98 -1.36 -8.77
N ALA A 5 -6.54 -1.67 -9.98
CA ALA A 5 -7.05 -2.79 -10.75
C ALA A 5 -6.85 -4.13 -10.02
N LEU A 6 -5.69 -4.35 -9.40
CA LEU A 6 -5.45 -5.55 -8.56
C LEU A 6 -6.44 -5.64 -7.39
N PHE A 7 -6.78 -4.52 -6.75
CA PHE A 7 -7.75 -4.49 -5.66
C PHE A 7 -9.17 -4.78 -6.16
N GLU A 8 -9.57 -4.22 -7.29
CA GLU A 8 -10.88 -4.47 -7.92
C GLU A 8 -11.05 -5.95 -8.32
N HIS A 9 -9.95 -6.61 -8.70
CA HIS A 9 -9.90 -8.04 -9.05
C HIS A 9 -9.35 -8.93 -7.93
N GLN A 10 -9.41 -8.50 -6.66
CA GLN A 10 -8.76 -9.22 -5.55
C GLN A 10 -9.20 -10.70 -5.39
N ASN A 11 -10.40 -11.04 -5.85
CA ASN A 11 -10.93 -12.41 -5.80
C ASN A 11 -10.32 -13.34 -6.87
N GLU A 12 -9.57 -12.80 -7.82
CA GLU A 12 -9.03 -13.50 -8.99
C GLU A 12 -7.49 -13.59 -8.95
N LEU A 13 -6.84 -13.05 -7.92
CA LEU A 13 -5.37 -12.96 -7.81
C LEU A 13 -4.65 -14.33 -7.75
N ALA A 14 -5.38 -15.43 -7.57
CA ALA A 14 -4.81 -16.78 -7.71
C ALA A 14 -4.41 -17.10 -9.16
N ASP A 15 -4.98 -16.41 -10.15
CA ASP A 15 -4.60 -16.55 -11.55
C ASP A 15 -3.36 -15.70 -11.87
N ALA A 16 -2.24 -16.38 -12.15
CA ALA A 16 -1.00 -15.73 -12.51
C ALA A 16 -1.08 -14.89 -13.80
N ALA A 17 -2.00 -15.24 -14.73
CA ALA A 17 -2.19 -14.52 -15.99
C ALA A 17 -2.96 -13.20 -15.82
N LEU A 18 -3.70 -13.04 -14.72
CA LEU A 18 -4.40 -11.80 -14.40
C LEU A 18 -3.42 -10.63 -14.26
N TYR A 19 -2.27 -10.85 -13.62
CA TYR A 19 -1.25 -9.83 -13.43
C TYR A 19 -0.74 -9.24 -14.75
N ASP A 20 -0.46 -10.09 -15.75
CA ASP A 20 -0.02 -9.62 -17.07
C ASP A 20 -1.16 -8.92 -17.82
N THR A 21 -2.39 -9.38 -17.65
CA THR A 21 -3.59 -8.76 -18.24
C THR A 21 -3.78 -7.34 -17.71
N LEU A 22 -3.79 -7.18 -16.39
CA LEU A 22 -3.99 -5.89 -15.74
C LEU A 22 -2.81 -4.94 -16.00
N ALA A 23 -1.58 -5.46 -16.12
CA ALA A 23 -0.41 -4.65 -16.45
C ALA A 23 -0.57 -4.03 -17.85
N ASN A 24 -1.01 -4.82 -18.83
CA ASN A 24 -1.28 -4.34 -20.19
C ASN A 24 -2.45 -3.33 -20.22
N GLU A 25 -3.55 -3.62 -19.54
CA GLU A 25 -4.74 -2.75 -19.52
C GLU A 25 -4.48 -1.39 -18.86
N THR A 26 -3.63 -1.36 -17.83
CA THR A 26 -3.26 -0.14 -17.12
C THR A 26 -2.02 0.56 -17.70
N GLY A 27 -1.52 0.08 -18.85
CA GLY A 27 -0.42 0.72 -19.58
C GLY A 27 0.94 0.59 -18.90
N VAL A 28 1.12 -0.36 -17.99
CA VAL A 28 2.45 -0.71 -17.47
C VAL A 28 3.29 -1.28 -18.61
N GLU A 29 4.50 -0.76 -18.79
CA GLU A 29 5.38 -1.21 -19.86
C GLU A 29 5.75 -2.69 -19.65
N ALA A 30 5.46 -3.54 -20.64
CA ALA A 30 5.52 -4.99 -20.50
C ALA A 30 6.92 -5.54 -20.18
N THR A 31 7.97 -4.92 -20.73
CA THR A 31 9.37 -5.33 -20.49
C THR A 31 9.79 -5.03 -19.07
N ALA A 32 9.50 -3.82 -18.60
CA ALA A 32 9.73 -3.37 -17.23
C ALA A 32 8.91 -4.22 -16.26
N PHE A 33 7.64 -4.51 -16.58
CA PHE A 33 6.80 -5.37 -15.76
C PHE A 33 7.40 -6.77 -15.58
N THR A 34 7.76 -7.41 -16.68
CA THR A 34 8.37 -8.76 -16.66
C THR A 34 9.69 -8.76 -15.90
N THR A 35 10.52 -7.73 -16.11
CA THR A 35 11.81 -7.58 -15.43
C THR A 35 11.61 -7.41 -13.93
N CYS A 36 10.73 -6.49 -13.50
CA CYS A 36 10.44 -6.25 -12.11
C CYS A 36 9.79 -7.46 -11.42
N ARG A 37 8.87 -8.15 -12.10
CA ARG A 37 8.20 -9.35 -11.57
C ARG A 37 9.17 -10.50 -11.31
N ALA A 38 10.26 -10.57 -12.06
CA ALA A 38 11.31 -11.58 -11.90
C ALA A 38 12.50 -11.12 -11.02
N ASP A 39 12.50 -9.88 -10.54
CA ASP A 39 13.64 -9.32 -9.80
C ASP A 39 13.65 -9.80 -8.33
N PRO A 40 14.65 -10.61 -7.92
CA PRO A 40 14.74 -11.09 -6.53
C PRO A 40 15.01 -9.96 -5.53
N ALA A 41 15.59 -8.84 -5.95
CA ALA A 41 15.80 -7.68 -5.08
C ALA A 41 14.48 -7.03 -4.69
N ILE A 42 13.52 -6.95 -5.63
CA ILE A 42 12.17 -6.43 -5.35
C ILE A 42 11.44 -7.36 -4.37
N ALA A 43 11.51 -8.68 -4.57
CA ALA A 43 10.92 -9.64 -3.63
C ALA A 43 11.52 -9.49 -2.22
N THR A 44 12.85 -9.40 -2.13
CA THR A 44 13.56 -9.20 -0.85
C THR A 44 13.14 -7.90 -0.17
N GLN A 45 12.97 -6.82 -0.94
CA GLN A 45 12.51 -5.54 -0.41
C GLN A 45 11.10 -5.63 0.15
N ILE A 46 10.15 -6.25 -0.58
CA ILE A 46 8.77 -6.44 -0.11
C ILE A 46 8.74 -7.21 1.22
N GLU A 47 9.51 -8.30 1.33
CA GLU A 47 9.59 -9.09 2.57
C GLU A 47 10.21 -8.30 3.73
N THR A 48 11.23 -7.49 3.43
CA THR A 48 11.90 -6.64 4.44
C THR A 48 10.96 -5.56 4.97
N ASP A 49 10.28 -4.85 4.06
CA ASP A 49 9.34 -3.78 4.41
C ASP A 49 8.13 -4.34 5.18
N ALA A 50 7.63 -5.52 4.77
CA ALA A 50 6.57 -6.21 5.50
C ALA A 50 7.01 -6.61 6.92
N ALA A 51 8.24 -7.07 7.10
CA ALA A 51 8.79 -7.40 8.41
C ALA A 51 9.02 -6.15 9.27
N GLU A 52 9.34 -5.01 8.67
CA GLU A 52 9.44 -3.73 9.37
C GLU A 52 8.06 -3.24 9.85
N ALA A 53 7.01 -3.39 9.04
CA ALA A 53 5.65 -3.07 9.46
C ALA A 53 5.23 -3.85 10.73
N LEU A 54 5.63 -5.12 10.86
CA LEU A 54 5.38 -5.90 12.07
C LEU A 54 6.08 -5.33 13.31
N ARG A 55 7.21 -4.63 13.15
CA ARG A 55 7.94 -4.00 14.27
C ARG A 55 7.23 -2.76 14.82
N ILE A 56 6.36 -2.14 14.02
CA ILE A 56 5.50 -1.03 14.46
C ILE A 56 4.09 -1.49 14.86
N ASP A 57 3.93 -2.78 15.18
CA ASP A 57 2.69 -3.41 15.66
C ASP A 57 1.54 -3.52 14.63
N VAL A 58 1.84 -3.42 13.33
CA VAL A 58 0.86 -3.77 12.28
C VAL A 58 0.54 -5.26 12.36
N LYS A 59 -0.74 -5.59 12.58
CA LYS A 59 -1.22 -6.97 12.75
C LYS A 59 -2.20 -7.42 11.67
N THR A 60 -2.99 -6.49 11.14
CA THR A 60 -3.99 -6.79 10.12
C THR A 60 -3.93 -5.77 8.98
N GLN A 61 -4.64 -6.07 7.91
CA GLN A 61 -4.79 -5.20 6.75
C GLN A 61 -6.29 -5.04 6.43
N PRO A 62 -6.76 -3.86 6.00
CA PRO A 62 -5.99 -2.62 5.85
C PRO A 62 -5.58 -2.02 7.21
N ASN A 63 -4.53 -1.20 7.20
CA ASN A 63 -4.12 -0.36 8.32
C ASN A 63 -3.68 1.00 7.79
N LEU A 64 -3.67 2.00 8.67
CA LEU A 64 -3.22 3.36 8.39
C LEU A 64 -2.22 3.78 9.46
N VAL A 65 -1.11 4.38 9.04
CA VAL A 65 -0.15 5.01 9.95
C VAL A 65 -0.14 6.51 9.72
N LEU A 66 -0.36 7.27 10.78
CA LEU A 66 -0.25 8.72 10.80
C LEU A 66 1.03 9.11 11.53
N TRP A 67 1.88 9.88 10.85
CA TRP A 67 3.03 10.53 11.46
C TRP A 67 2.69 12.00 11.74
N HIS A 68 2.63 12.34 13.02
CA HIS A 68 2.30 13.68 13.47
C HIS A 68 3.55 14.57 13.47
N ASN A 69 3.37 15.88 13.25
CA ASN A 69 4.47 16.86 13.23
C ASN A 69 5.25 16.91 14.54
N ALA A 70 4.58 16.61 15.66
CA ALA A 70 5.20 16.49 17.00
C ALA A 70 6.11 15.26 17.16
N GLY A 71 6.28 14.44 16.12
CA GLY A 71 7.09 13.22 16.12
C GLY A 71 6.37 11.99 16.70
N ALA A 72 5.09 12.12 17.04
CA ALA A 72 4.26 10.99 17.45
C ALA A 72 3.83 10.16 16.23
N MET A 73 3.62 8.86 16.44
CA MET A 73 3.06 7.93 15.46
C MET A 73 1.75 7.38 16.01
N GLU A 74 0.70 7.40 15.19
CA GLU A 74 -0.56 6.72 15.46
C GLU A 74 -0.76 5.60 14.43
N LEU A 75 -1.00 4.38 14.93
CA LEU A 75 -1.37 3.23 14.12
C LEU A 75 -2.87 2.97 14.29
N ILE A 76 -3.58 2.91 13.17
CA ILE A 76 -5.00 2.56 13.11
C ILE A 76 -5.12 1.23 12.38
N ASP A 77 -5.57 0.22 13.11
CA ASP A 77 -5.79 -1.12 12.57
C ASP A 77 -7.22 -1.24 12.02
N GLY A 78 -7.35 -1.66 10.77
CA GLY A 78 -8.62 -1.82 10.08
C GLY A 78 -9.01 -0.66 9.16
N TYR A 79 -10.26 -0.73 8.68
CA TYR A 79 -10.82 0.24 7.74
C TYR A 79 -11.06 1.60 8.39
N VAL A 80 -10.60 2.65 7.70
CA VAL A 80 -10.89 4.05 8.01
C VAL A 80 -11.55 4.70 6.81
N ASN A 81 -12.60 5.48 7.07
CA ASN A 81 -13.28 6.23 6.02
C ASN A 81 -12.51 7.52 5.67
N MET A 82 -12.78 8.09 4.49
CA MET A 82 -12.09 9.29 4.03
C MET A 82 -12.28 10.48 4.98
N SER A 83 -13.48 10.66 5.55
CA SER A 83 -13.74 11.78 6.48
C SER A 83 -12.85 11.76 7.72
N TYR A 84 -12.50 10.57 8.22
CA TYR A 84 -11.56 10.44 9.33
C TYR A 84 -10.16 10.89 8.90
N VAL A 85 -9.69 10.43 7.73
CA VAL A 85 -8.38 10.81 7.18
C VAL A 85 -8.29 12.32 6.95
N GLU A 86 -9.32 12.92 6.36
CA GLU A 86 -9.40 14.38 6.16
C GLU A 86 -9.36 15.16 7.48
N SER A 87 -10.07 14.67 8.50
CA SER A 87 -10.08 15.31 9.83
C SER A 87 -8.71 15.24 10.49
N ALA A 88 -8.07 14.07 10.49
CA ALA A 88 -6.74 13.88 11.07
C ALA A 88 -5.68 14.75 10.38
N LEU A 89 -5.74 14.86 9.04
CA LEU A 89 -4.85 15.76 8.29
C LEU A 89 -5.11 17.23 8.58
N ALA A 90 -6.39 17.63 8.73
CA ALA A 90 -6.74 19.01 9.07
C ALA A 90 -6.23 19.39 10.47
N ASP A 91 -6.35 18.48 11.45
CA ASP A 91 -5.83 18.69 12.80
C ASP A 91 -4.30 18.86 12.78
N GLU A 92 -3.57 18.11 11.96
CA GLU A 92 -2.12 18.25 11.80
C GLU A 92 -1.69 19.55 11.12
N LEU A 93 -2.48 20.06 10.17
CA LEU A 93 -2.18 21.33 9.49
C LEU A 93 -2.43 22.54 10.39
N ASN A 94 -3.43 22.46 11.26
CA ASN A 94 -3.85 23.56 12.13
C ASN A 94 -3.17 23.56 13.52
N SER A 95 -2.44 22.49 13.89
CA SER A 95 -1.73 22.39 15.18
C SER A 95 -0.35 23.09 15.21
N ASN A 96 0.02 23.79 14.13
CA ASN A 96 1.27 24.55 14.01
C ASN A 96 1.15 26.06 14.38
N ASP A 97 0.00 26.50 14.90
CA ASP A 97 -0.23 27.83 15.51
C ASP A 97 -0.08 27.81 17.04
#